data_AF-A0A8J7N046-F1
#
_entry.id   AF-A0A8J7N046-F1
#
_cell.length_a   1.000
_cell.length_b   1.000
_cell.length_c   1.000
_cell.angle_alpha   90.00
_cell.angle_beta   90.00
_cell.angle_gamma   90.00
#
_symmetry.space_group_name_H-M   'P 1'
#
loop_
_entity.id
_entity.type
_entity.pdbx_description
1 polymer ?
#
loop_
_entity_poly.entity_id
_entity_poly.type
_entity_poly.pdbx_seq_one_letter_code
_entity_poly.pdbx_strand_id
1 'polypeptide(L)'
;MQANWEWRTDRVATCGVSLDNDRIVYWQQGPRDQGGASEQSVLDFLAFGPRDALPENVHAELTAAVRRQAGRDWPALERAAAAHRGQAERERAAAARAEEEKQAERIASYAAAKKLKDPWRSYAGDGAPRGGPHTATGGAAIPEPPAPWLPTVGWSLAIHAALLAAALPLAYWSPYVAGFFVLFAGVILMIMAPVWFGAWALSGAAILAAIGAIGAALSLDRARELGAGETVRDVSVSDAPRHPGATGFVFNDARVLTSRSGSYRYVVTRTQGSGPTMQASHFVVAPIVPASWSPADAVPAWAACRGAHESDCLTRLAGIAPAAAVTVRRYDRDAYYAHAVNAALRRHGLREVPGAPILTLTGGAMPDRAYWAAVGWAQPAAFALWLAVFAGWGLWRAVRRRSAAA
;
A
#
# COMPACT_ATOMS: atom_id res chain seq x y z
N MET A 1 -25.94 31.25 7.90
CA MET A 1 -26.26 31.82 6.58
C MET A 1 -25.24 31.24 5.63
N GLN A 2 -25.67 30.55 4.57
CA GLN A 2 -24.74 29.93 3.62
C GLN A 2 -24.53 30.89 2.45
N ALA A 3 -23.27 31.24 2.19
CA ALA A 3 -22.88 32.06 1.05
C ALA A 3 -21.91 31.26 0.19
N ASN A 4 -22.17 31.21 -1.12
CA ASN A 4 -21.42 30.41 -2.08
C ASN A 4 -20.90 31.31 -3.20
N TRP A 5 -19.65 31.12 -3.59
CA TRP A 5 -19.03 31.76 -4.74
C TRP A 5 -18.48 30.69 -5.66
N GLU A 6 -18.66 30.88 -6.96
CA GLU A 6 -18.15 29.99 -7.99
C GLU A 6 -17.37 30.82 -9.01
N TRP A 7 -16.23 30.30 -9.44
CA TRP A 7 -15.46 30.88 -10.52
C TRP A 7 -14.85 29.78 -11.38
N ARG A 8 -14.59 30.09 -12.65
CA ARG A 8 -13.89 29.18 -13.56
C ARG A 8 -12.42 29.56 -13.65
N THR A 9 -11.54 28.59 -13.46
CA THR A 9 -10.09 28.79 -13.62
C THR A 9 -9.63 28.51 -15.04
N ASP A 10 -10.37 27.68 -15.79
CA ASP A 10 -10.18 27.40 -17.23
C ASP A 10 -11.51 26.97 -17.91
N ARG A 11 -11.48 26.48 -19.17
CA ARG A 11 -12.69 26.00 -19.88
C ARG A 11 -13.30 24.72 -19.28
N VAL A 12 -12.69 24.11 -18.27
CA VAL A 12 -13.00 22.73 -17.88
C VAL A 12 -13.21 22.53 -16.37
N ALA A 13 -12.67 23.38 -15.51
CA ALA A 13 -12.79 23.31 -14.06
C ALA A 13 -13.57 24.50 -13.47
N THR A 14 -14.55 24.18 -12.63
CA THR A 14 -15.28 25.13 -11.78
C THR A 14 -14.70 25.03 -10.37
N CYS A 15 -14.17 26.11 -9.83
CA CYS A 15 -13.82 26.20 -8.42
C CYS A 15 -14.93 26.94 -7.68
N GLY A 16 -15.09 26.66 -6.40
CA GLY A 16 -15.97 27.41 -5.55
C GLY A 16 -15.52 27.43 -4.11
N VAL A 17 -16.11 28.33 -3.36
CA VAL A 17 -15.92 28.45 -1.92
C VAL A 17 -17.28 28.70 -1.28
N SER A 18 -17.54 28.01 -0.17
CA SER A 18 -18.74 28.23 0.63
C SER A 18 -18.38 28.59 2.06
N LEU A 19 -19.06 29.59 2.61
CA LEU A 19 -19.01 29.94 4.02
C LEU A 19 -20.19 29.25 4.74
N ASP A 20 -19.87 28.35 5.67
CA ASP A 20 -20.83 27.66 6.54
C ASP A 20 -20.45 27.88 8.00
N ASN A 21 -21.20 28.73 8.69
CA ASN A 21 -20.99 29.07 10.10
C ASN A 21 -19.55 29.51 10.40
N ASP A 22 -18.74 28.66 11.03
CA ASP A 22 -17.35 28.89 11.41
C ASP A 22 -16.33 28.28 10.43
N ARG A 23 -16.80 27.76 9.29
CA ARG A 23 -15.99 27.05 8.30
C ARG A 23 -16.10 27.66 6.91
N ILE A 24 -14.98 27.60 6.19
CA ILE A 24 -14.85 27.92 4.79
C ILE A 24 -14.48 26.63 4.07
N VAL A 25 -15.35 26.19 3.16
CA VAL A 25 -15.15 24.99 2.36
C VAL A 25 -14.77 25.41 0.95
N TYR A 26 -13.55 25.12 0.55
CA TYR A 26 -13.08 25.23 -0.82
C TYR A 26 -13.44 23.96 -1.56
N TRP A 27 -13.90 24.08 -2.79
CA TRP A 27 -14.12 22.92 -3.65
C TRP A 27 -13.69 23.23 -5.07
N GLN A 28 -13.26 22.19 -5.75
CA GLN A 28 -12.95 22.23 -7.16
C GLN A 28 -13.73 21.12 -7.84
N GLN A 29 -14.30 21.40 -9.01
CA GLN A 29 -14.99 20.47 -9.86
C GLN A 29 -14.32 20.52 -11.23
N GLY A 30 -13.38 19.60 -11.45
CA GLY A 30 -12.68 19.44 -12.73
C GLY A 30 -13.44 18.55 -13.73
N PRO A 31 -12.95 18.44 -14.99
CA PRO A 31 -13.46 17.45 -15.92
C PRO A 31 -13.37 16.05 -15.31
N ARG A 32 -14.47 15.29 -15.39
CA ARG A 32 -14.57 13.91 -14.88
C ARG A 32 -14.45 13.79 -13.36
N ASP A 33 -14.97 14.76 -12.61
CA ASP A 33 -15.07 14.73 -11.14
C ASP A 33 -13.74 14.53 -10.40
N GLN A 34 -12.62 15.00 -10.96
CA GLN A 34 -11.31 15.06 -10.27
C GLN A 34 -11.24 16.15 -9.18
N GLY A 35 -12.39 16.47 -8.60
CA GLY A 35 -12.55 17.50 -7.60
C GLY A 35 -12.05 17.13 -6.20
N GLY A 36 -11.43 18.10 -5.55
CA GLY A 36 -11.13 18.08 -4.12
C GLY A 36 -12.05 19.04 -3.37
N ALA A 37 -12.30 18.76 -2.09
CA ALA A 37 -12.83 19.73 -1.15
C ALA A 37 -11.83 19.87 0.00
N SER A 38 -11.57 21.10 0.42
CA SER A 38 -10.71 21.42 1.55
C SER A 38 -11.49 22.33 2.51
N GLU A 39 -11.30 22.11 3.81
CA GLU A 39 -11.90 22.95 4.85
C GLU A 39 -10.82 23.83 5.50
N GLN A 40 -11.22 25.05 5.85
CA GLN A 40 -10.45 26.00 6.65
C GLN A 40 -11.38 26.65 7.66
N SER A 41 -10.94 26.83 8.91
CA SER A 41 -11.73 27.60 9.87
C SER A 41 -11.73 29.08 9.50
N VAL A 42 -12.78 29.81 9.87
CA VAL A 42 -12.82 31.27 9.72
C VAL A 42 -11.64 31.94 10.44
N LEU A 43 -11.24 31.40 11.59
CA LEU A 43 -10.10 31.90 12.36
C LEU A 43 -8.79 31.75 11.59
N ASP A 44 -8.54 30.58 10.99
CA ASP A 44 -7.37 30.32 10.16
C ASP A 44 -7.34 31.20 8.91
N PHE A 45 -8.51 31.39 8.28
CA PHE A 45 -8.64 32.25 7.11
C PHE A 45 -8.26 33.70 7.41
N LEU A 46 -8.72 34.24 8.54
CA LEU A 46 -8.35 35.60 8.97
C LEU A 46 -6.88 35.69 9.41
N ALA A 47 -6.36 34.62 10.03
CA ALA A 47 -4.99 34.57 10.52
C ALA A 47 -3.97 34.44 9.38
N PHE A 48 -4.24 33.67 8.32
CA PHE A 48 -3.25 33.29 7.32
C PHE A 48 -3.67 33.53 5.87
N GLY A 49 -4.89 34.02 5.64
CA GLY A 49 -5.47 34.15 4.30
C GLY A 49 -6.10 32.84 3.81
N PRO A 50 -6.60 32.83 2.56
CA PRO A 50 -7.23 31.65 1.99
C PRO A 50 -6.22 30.52 1.81
N ARG A 51 -6.67 29.30 2.14
CA ARG A 51 -5.88 28.08 1.99
C ARG A 51 -5.53 27.78 0.52
N ASP A 52 -6.50 27.97 -0.36
CA ASP A 52 -6.38 27.76 -1.80
C ASP A 52 -6.37 29.12 -2.52
N ALA A 53 -5.71 29.21 -3.68
CA ALA A 53 -5.63 30.45 -4.44
C ALA A 53 -7.03 30.91 -4.89
N LEU A 54 -7.48 32.05 -4.37
CA LEU A 54 -8.75 32.69 -4.74
C LEU A 54 -8.49 33.86 -5.70
N PRO A 55 -9.37 34.07 -6.69
CA PRO A 55 -9.46 35.36 -7.38
C PRO A 55 -9.63 36.50 -6.37
N GLU A 56 -8.97 37.63 -6.61
CA GLU A 56 -8.95 38.76 -5.68
C GLU A 56 -10.36 39.27 -5.34
N ASN A 57 -11.27 39.28 -6.34
CA ASN A 57 -12.67 39.65 -6.14
C ASN A 57 -13.41 38.65 -5.21
N VAL A 58 -13.19 37.35 -5.39
CA VAL A 58 -13.80 36.31 -4.53
C VAL A 58 -13.25 36.41 -3.11
N HIS A 59 -11.96 36.66 -2.96
CA HIS A 59 -11.34 36.85 -1.65
C HIS A 59 -11.92 38.07 -0.91
N ALA A 60 -12.08 39.20 -1.61
CA ALA A 60 -12.68 40.42 -1.05
C ALA A 60 -14.14 40.19 -0.62
N GLU A 61 -14.94 39.51 -1.45
CA GLU A 61 -16.34 39.21 -1.15
C GLU A 61 -16.50 38.21 0.01
N LEU A 62 -15.67 37.16 0.05
CA LEU A 62 -15.65 36.18 1.13
C LEU A 62 -15.29 36.87 2.46
N THR A 63 -14.25 37.72 2.47
CA THR A 63 -13.88 38.51 3.65
C THR A 63 -15.02 39.41 4.11
N ALA A 64 -15.70 40.08 3.17
CA ALA A 64 -16.86 40.91 3.49
C ALA A 64 -18.03 40.09 4.05
N ALA A 65 -18.25 38.87 3.57
CA ALA A 65 -19.28 37.98 4.07
C ALA A 65 -18.98 37.47 5.48
N VAL A 66 -17.75 37.04 5.76
CA VAL A 66 -17.30 36.69 7.12
C VAL A 66 -17.53 37.86 8.06
N ARG A 67 -17.16 39.08 7.65
CA ARG A 67 -17.39 40.29 8.45
C ARG A 67 -18.87 40.56 8.73
N ARG A 68 -19.74 40.43 7.71
CA ARG A 68 -21.19 40.58 7.89
C ARG A 68 -21.75 39.54 8.85
N GLN A 69 -21.30 38.29 8.74
CA GLN A 69 -21.77 37.20 9.58
C GLN A 69 -21.32 37.33 11.04
N ALA A 70 -20.08 37.78 11.27
CA ALA A 70 -19.58 38.07 12.62
C ALA A 70 -20.32 39.24 13.28
N GLY A 71 -20.83 40.19 12.48
CA GLY A 71 -21.64 41.30 12.99
C GLY A 71 -20.90 42.10 14.06
N ARG A 72 -21.45 42.13 15.29
CA ARG A 72 -20.85 42.84 16.43
C ARG A 72 -19.59 42.17 16.97
N ASP A 73 -19.39 40.88 16.70
CA ASP A 73 -18.28 40.09 17.21
C ASP A 73 -17.01 40.23 16.34
N TRP A 74 -17.08 40.95 15.22
CA TRP A 74 -15.95 41.15 14.31
C TRP A 74 -14.65 41.62 15.00
N PRO A 75 -14.66 42.63 15.91
CA PRO A 75 -13.43 43.04 16.59
C PRO A 75 -12.86 41.97 17.52
N ALA A 76 -13.70 41.11 18.10
CA ALA A 76 -13.25 40.00 18.93
C ALA A 76 -12.58 38.92 18.07
N LEU A 77 -13.17 38.63 16.91
CA LEU A 77 -12.65 37.67 15.93
C LEU A 77 -11.31 38.12 15.33
N GLU A 78 -11.14 39.41 15.01
CA GLU A 78 -9.84 39.97 14.55
C GLU A 78 -8.74 39.81 15.60
N ARG A 79 -9.05 40.10 16.88
CA ARG A 79 -8.10 39.88 17.98
C ARG A 79 -7.73 38.42 18.15
N ALA A 80 -8.71 37.52 18.04
CA ALA A 80 -8.47 36.08 18.08
C ALA A 80 -7.56 35.64 16.92
N ALA A 81 -7.80 36.11 15.70
CA ALA A 81 -6.98 35.80 14.53
C ALA A 81 -5.54 36.32 14.67
N ALA A 82 -5.35 37.53 15.20
CA ALA A 82 -4.03 38.09 15.48
C ALA A 82 -3.28 37.27 16.56
N ALA A 83 -3.97 36.88 17.63
CA ALA A 83 -3.40 36.03 18.67
C ALA A 83 -3.02 34.64 18.13
N HIS A 84 -3.87 34.07 17.27
CA HIS A 84 -3.64 32.79 16.61
C HIS A 84 -2.41 32.84 15.69
N ARG A 85 -2.27 33.91 14.89
CA ARG A 85 -1.07 34.16 14.07
C ARG A 85 0.20 34.23 14.92
N GLY A 86 0.17 34.99 16.02
CA GLY A 86 1.32 35.10 16.93
C GLY A 86 1.67 33.79 17.63
N GLN A 87 0.68 32.95 17.94
CA GLN A 87 0.95 31.60 18.45
C GLN A 87 1.62 30.71 17.40
N ALA A 88 1.09 30.68 16.17
CA ALA A 88 1.65 29.87 15.09
C ALA A 88 3.08 30.30 14.72
N GLU A 89 3.39 31.60 14.75
CA GLU A 89 4.75 32.10 14.54
C GLU A 89 5.72 31.64 15.64
N ARG A 90 5.28 31.65 16.91
CA ARG A 90 6.08 31.12 18.03
C ARG A 90 6.32 29.62 17.90
N GLU A 91 5.30 28.85 17.51
CA GLU A 91 5.42 27.41 17.29
C GLU A 91 6.37 27.10 16.12
N ARG A 92 6.28 27.84 15.00
CA ARG A 92 7.22 27.71 13.87
C ARG A 92 8.65 28.06 14.28
N ALA A 93 8.84 29.13 15.05
CA ALA A 93 10.16 29.51 15.55
C ALA A 93 10.74 28.46 16.51
N ALA A 94 9.91 27.87 17.38
CA ALA A 94 10.32 26.78 18.26
C ALA A 94 10.68 25.51 17.46
N ALA A 95 9.87 25.16 16.46
CA ALA A 95 10.14 24.01 15.59
C ALA A 95 11.44 24.19 14.77
N ALA A 96 11.70 25.40 14.26
CA ALA A 96 12.94 25.72 13.56
C ALA A 96 14.16 25.55 14.47
N ARG A 97 14.11 26.07 15.71
CA ARG A 97 15.20 25.89 16.70
C ARG A 97 15.42 24.41 17.04
N ALA A 98 14.35 23.64 17.21
CA ALA A 98 14.44 22.21 17.50
C ALA A 98 15.06 21.42 16.33
N GLU A 99 14.77 21.81 15.07
CA GLU A 99 15.39 21.18 13.91
C GLU A 99 16.86 21.58 13.73
N GLU A 100 17.21 22.83 14.04
CA GLU A 100 18.61 23.30 14.10
C GLU A 100 19.41 22.53 15.16
N GLU A 101 18.85 22.31 16.35
CA GLU A 101 19.45 21.52 17.42
C GLU A 101 19.68 20.06 16.97
N LYS A 102 18.64 19.42 16.40
CA LYS A 102 18.78 18.06 15.82
C LYS A 102 19.82 18.02 14.71
N GLN A 103 19.92 19.06 13.88
CA GLN A 103 20.92 19.14 12.84
C GLN A 103 22.33 19.28 13.41
N ALA A 104 22.50 20.09 14.46
CA ALA A 104 23.76 20.22 15.18
C ALA A 104 24.18 18.90 15.83
N GLU A 105 23.25 18.18 16.47
CA GLU A 105 23.49 16.85 17.03
C GLU A 105 23.90 15.84 15.95
N ARG A 106 23.22 15.83 14.80
CA ARG A 106 23.61 14.99 13.66
C ARG A 106 25.03 15.31 13.20
N ILE A 107 25.37 16.59 13.03
CA ILE A 107 26.71 17.02 12.63
C ILE A 107 27.77 16.61 13.66
N ALA A 108 27.48 16.79 14.96
CA ALA A 108 28.37 16.38 16.04
C ALA A 108 28.57 14.85 16.09
N SER A 109 27.50 14.08 15.90
CA SER A 109 27.54 12.62 15.81
C SER A 109 28.39 12.15 14.62
N TYR A 110 28.21 12.76 13.44
CA TYR A 110 29.05 12.48 12.27
C TYR A 110 30.52 12.84 12.50
N ALA A 111 30.81 13.98 13.16
CA ALA A 111 32.18 14.37 13.48
C ALA A 111 32.84 13.43 14.50
N ALA A 112 32.10 12.95 15.50
CA ALA A 112 32.56 11.95 16.45
C ALA A 112 32.81 10.59 15.77
N ALA A 113 31.91 10.16 14.88
CA ALA A 113 32.07 8.97 14.06
C ALA A 113 33.31 9.04 13.16
N LYS A 114 33.65 10.22 12.63
CA LYS A 114 34.85 10.45 11.81
C LYS A 114 36.15 10.52 12.62
N LYS A 115 36.08 10.83 13.93
CA LYS A 115 37.23 10.81 14.86
C LYS A 115 37.54 9.41 15.40
N LEU A 116 36.65 8.44 15.24
CA LEU A 116 37.04 7.04 15.41
C LEU A 116 38.15 6.76 14.40
N LYS A 117 39.35 6.55 14.94
CA LYS A 117 40.56 6.18 14.21
C LYS A 117 40.15 5.09 13.23
N ASP A 118 40.31 5.36 11.93
CA ASP A 118 40.03 4.40 10.87
C ASP A 118 40.71 3.07 11.25
N PRO A 119 39.96 2.02 11.64
CA PRO A 119 40.55 0.79 12.15
C PRO A 119 41.38 0.06 11.09
N TRP A 120 41.29 0.52 9.83
CA TRP A 120 42.07 0.02 8.70
C TRP A 120 43.43 0.71 8.54
N ARG A 121 43.65 1.90 9.12
CA ARG A 121 44.97 2.58 9.03
C ARG A 121 46.05 1.91 9.90
N SER A 122 45.69 1.11 10.89
CA SER A 122 46.66 0.32 11.67
C SER A 122 47.13 -0.96 10.95
N TYR A 123 46.60 -1.29 9.78
CA TYR A 123 47.07 -2.42 8.96
C TYR A 123 48.07 -2.04 7.87
N ALA A 124 48.29 -0.74 7.64
CA ALA A 124 49.10 -0.27 6.51
C ALA A 124 50.54 0.16 6.87
N GLY A 125 50.98 0.00 8.11
CA GLY A 125 52.30 0.44 8.54
C GLY A 125 52.87 -0.46 9.61
N ASP A 126 53.60 -1.49 9.17
CA ASP A 126 54.97 -1.80 9.64
C ASP A 126 55.40 -3.12 8.98
N GLY A 127 56.29 -3.05 7.99
CA GLY A 127 57.08 -4.21 7.56
C GLY A 127 56.92 -4.75 6.14
N ALA A 128 56.51 -3.96 5.14
CA ALA A 128 56.72 -4.37 3.74
C ALA A 128 58.21 -4.13 3.36
N PRO A 129 59.03 -5.17 3.12
CA PRO A 129 60.41 -5.00 2.72
C PRO A 129 60.47 -4.47 1.28
N ARG A 130 61.23 -3.39 1.10
CA ARG A 130 61.58 -2.86 -0.22
C ARG A 130 62.50 -3.84 -0.95
N GLY A 131 62.03 -4.30 -2.12
CA GLY A 131 62.81 -4.52 -3.34
C GLY A 131 64.07 -5.36 -3.26
N GLY A 132 63.95 -6.63 -3.66
CA GLY A 132 65.03 -7.39 -4.30
C GLY A 132 64.65 -7.73 -5.75
N PRO A 133 65.56 -7.63 -6.72
CA PRO A 133 65.29 -8.00 -8.10
C PRO A 133 65.29 -9.53 -8.22
N HIS A 134 64.12 -10.14 -8.37
CA HIS A 134 64.02 -11.57 -8.67
C HIS A 134 64.12 -11.80 -10.17
N THR A 135 65.25 -12.38 -10.53
CA THR A 135 65.54 -13.06 -11.78
C THR A 135 64.48 -14.10 -12.10
N ALA A 136 64.01 -14.06 -13.35
CA ALA A 136 63.16 -15.08 -13.94
C ALA A 136 63.92 -16.41 -14.05
N THR A 137 63.46 -17.44 -13.35
CA THR A 137 63.74 -18.84 -13.71
C THR A 137 62.61 -19.75 -13.20
N GLY A 138 62.13 -20.64 -14.07
CA GLY A 138 61.44 -21.88 -13.68
C GLY A 138 59.97 -21.75 -13.30
N GLY A 139 59.08 -21.87 -14.29
CA GLY A 139 57.64 -22.05 -14.07
C GLY A 139 57.34 -23.38 -13.38
N ALA A 140 57.23 -23.36 -12.06
CA ALA A 140 56.36 -24.25 -11.32
C ALA A 140 55.01 -23.53 -11.17
N ALA A 141 53.93 -24.15 -11.63
CA ALA A 141 52.58 -23.62 -11.47
C ALA A 141 52.30 -23.41 -9.98
N ILE A 142 52.33 -22.15 -9.54
CA ILE A 142 51.90 -21.79 -8.19
C ILE A 142 50.41 -22.14 -8.13
N PRO A 143 49.97 -23.06 -7.25
CA PRO A 143 48.56 -23.40 -7.15
C PRO A 143 47.79 -22.11 -6.86
N GLU A 144 46.87 -21.75 -7.76
CA GLU A 144 46.02 -20.58 -7.57
C GLU A 144 45.36 -20.70 -6.19
N PRO A 145 45.47 -19.67 -5.32
CA PRO A 145 44.84 -19.71 -4.02
C PRO A 145 43.33 -19.98 -4.21
N PRO A 146 42.73 -20.88 -3.41
CA PRO A 146 41.33 -21.24 -3.57
C PRO A 146 40.50 -19.97 -3.57
N ALA A 147 39.75 -19.76 -4.65
CA ALA A 147 39.10 -18.48 -4.89
C ALA A 147 38.27 -18.05 -3.65
N PRO A 148 38.58 -16.90 -3.02
CA PRO A 148 38.17 -16.56 -1.64
C PRO A 148 36.65 -16.38 -1.45
N TRP A 149 35.87 -16.50 -2.53
CA TRP A 149 34.43 -16.36 -2.53
C TRP A 149 33.65 -17.68 -2.33
N LEU A 150 34.31 -18.84 -2.35
CA LEU A 150 33.65 -20.13 -2.11
C LEU A 150 33.02 -20.25 -0.69
N PRO A 151 33.72 -19.90 0.40
CA PRO A 151 33.11 -19.91 1.72
C PRO A 151 31.97 -18.89 1.83
N THR A 152 32.09 -17.74 1.17
CA THR A 152 31.08 -16.68 1.26
C THR A 152 29.76 -17.06 0.58
N VAL A 153 29.81 -17.80 -0.54
CA VAL A 153 28.62 -18.37 -1.18
C VAL A 153 27.98 -19.46 -0.30
N GLY A 154 28.78 -20.34 0.31
CA GLY A 154 28.28 -21.39 1.21
C GLY A 154 27.59 -20.83 2.46
N TRP A 155 28.22 -19.85 3.11
CA TRP A 155 27.64 -19.15 4.26
C TRP A 155 26.39 -18.36 3.90
N SER A 156 26.38 -17.70 2.74
CA SER A 156 25.18 -17.02 2.24
C SER A 156 24.01 -18.00 2.10
N LEU A 157 24.23 -19.15 1.46
CA LEU A 157 23.18 -20.18 1.31
C LEU A 157 22.69 -20.71 2.66
N ALA A 158 23.60 -20.96 3.61
CA ALA A 158 23.25 -21.44 4.95
C ALA A 158 22.43 -20.42 5.74
N ILE A 159 22.77 -19.13 5.67
CA ILE A 159 22.02 -18.04 6.32
C ILE A 159 20.63 -17.92 5.71
N HIS A 160 20.51 -17.99 4.38
CA HIS A 160 19.20 -17.96 3.72
C HIS A 160 18.34 -19.16 4.11
N ALA A 161 18.92 -20.37 4.18
CA ALA A 161 18.21 -21.57 4.62
C ALA A 161 17.73 -21.45 6.08
N ALA A 162 18.56 -20.91 6.99
CA ALA A 162 18.21 -20.69 8.39
C ALA A 162 17.10 -19.65 8.56
N LEU A 163 17.17 -18.52 7.84
CA LEU A 163 16.12 -17.50 7.83
C LEU A 163 14.80 -18.07 7.30
N LEU A 164 14.86 -18.96 6.32
CA LEU A 164 13.67 -19.63 5.79
C LEU A 164 13.05 -20.60 6.80
N ALA A 165 13.89 -21.41 7.46
CA ALA A 165 13.46 -22.33 8.50
C ALA A 165 12.82 -21.60 9.69
N ALA A 166 13.27 -20.38 10.01
CA ALA A 166 12.65 -19.52 11.01
C ALA A 166 11.37 -18.83 10.49
N ALA A 167 11.33 -18.44 9.21
CA ALA A 167 10.18 -17.75 8.62
C ALA A 167 8.98 -18.68 8.36
N LEU A 168 9.21 -19.97 8.08
CA LEU A 168 8.14 -20.95 7.80
C LEU A 168 7.14 -21.13 8.96
N PRO A 169 7.58 -21.37 10.22
CA PRO A 169 6.70 -21.40 11.39
C PRO A 169 6.01 -20.06 11.64
N LEU A 170 6.72 -18.95 11.42
CA LEU A 170 6.15 -17.61 11.55
C LEU A 170 5.06 -17.36 10.50
N ALA A 171 5.22 -17.85 9.26
CA ALA A 171 4.25 -17.70 8.19
C ALA A 171 3.02 -18.59 8.39
N TYR A 172 3.18 -19.69 9.13
CA TYR A 172 2.06 -20.49 9.60
C TYR A 172 1.21 -19.73 10.63
N TRP A 173 1.85 -18.95 11.50
CA TRP A 173 1.16 -18.23 12.58
C TRP A 173 0.62 -16.86 12.15
N SER A 174 1.37 -16.11 11.35
CA SER A 174 0.93 -14.85 10.74
C SER A 174 1.77 -14.51 9.50
N PRO A 175 1.15 -14.41 8.32
CA PRO A 175 1.84 -14.03 7.08
C PRO A 175 2.45 -12.61 7.18
N TYR A 176 1.85 -11.73 7.98
CA TYR A 176 2.38 -10.39 8.24
C TYR A 176 3.66 -10.41 9.07
N VAL A 177 3.71 -11.23 10.13
CA VAL A 177 4.89 -11.35 11.00
C VAL A 177 6.06 -11.99 10.24
N ALA A 178 5.79 -13.03 9.45
CA ALA A 178 6.79 -13.63 8.58
C ALA A 178 7.31 -12.64 7.53
N GLY A 179 6.41 -11.87 6.92
CA GLY A 179 6.78 -10.82 5.99
C GLY A 179 7.71 -9.78 6.62
N PHE A 180 7.39 -9.32 7.83
CA PHE A 180 8.22 -8.37 8.57
C PHE A 180 9.59 -8.96 8.93
N PHE A 181 9.64 -10.22 9.37
CA PHE A 181 10.87 -10.92 9.71
C PHE A 181 11.79 -11.09 8.48
N VAL A 182 11.24 -11.50 7.34
CA VAL A 182 12.01 -11.67 6.10
C VAL A 182 12.50 -10.32 5.57
N LEU A 183 11.70 -9.26 5.68
CA LEU A 183 12.12 -7.91 5.29
C LEU A 183 13.25 -7.39 6.19
N PHE A 184 13.10 -7.56 7.52
CA PHE A 184 14.10 -7.16 8.51
C PHE A 184 15.42 -7.92 8.33
N ALA A 185 15.34 -9.25 8.17
CA ALA A 185 16.51 -10.08 7.90
C ALA A 185 17.17 -9.75 6.55
N GLY A 186 16.38 -9.45 5.52
CA GLY A 186 16.86 -8.98 4.22
C GLY A 186 17.60 -7.65 4.31
N VAL A 187 17.10 -6.70 5.12
CA VAL A 187 17.78 -5.42 5.39
C VAL A 187 19.09 -5.63 6.15
N ILE A 188 19.11 -6.49 7.18
CA ILE A 188 20.34 -6.83 7.90
C ILE A 188 21.37 -7.46 6.95
N LEU A 189 20.95 -8.42 6.11
CA LEU A 189 21.79 -9.01 5.09
C LEU A 189 22.29 -7.98 4.08
N MET A 190 21.47 -7.00 3.68
CA MET A 190 21.88 -5.93 2.79
C MET A 190 22.99 -5.07 3.39
N ILE A 191 22.96 -4.81 4.70
CA ILE A 191 23.97 -4.02 5.40
C ILE A 191 25.25 -4.85 5.62
N MET A 192 25.09 -6.11 6.00
CA MET A 192 26.21 -6.97 6.41
C MET A 192 26.91 -7.65 5.22
N ALA A 193 26.20 -8.02 4.15
CA ALA A 193 26.76 -8.78 3.04
C ALA A 193 27.81 -8.02 2.21
N PRO A 194 27.71 -6.69 1.96
CA PRO A 194 28.77 -5.93 1.32
C PRO A 194 30.04 -5.88 2.17
N VAL A 195 29.88 -5.73 3.50
CA VAL A 195 30.98 -5.61 4.45
C VAL A 195 31.71 -6.94 4.63
N TRP A 196 30.99 -8.06 4.62
CA TRP A 196 31.56 -9.38 4.91
C TRP A 196 31.92 -10.18 3.65
N PHE A 197 31.24 -9.93 2.52
CA PHE A 197 31.30 -10.82 1.36
C PHE A 197 31.55 -10.11 0.02
N GLY A 198 31.60 -8.77 -0.03
CA GLY A 198 31.88 -7.99 -1.24
C GLY A 198 30.86 -8.16 -2.38
N ALA A 199 29.71 -8.79 -2.11
CA ALA A 199 28.80 -9.30 -3.13
C ALA A 199 27.46 -8.54 -3.12
N TRP A 200 27.47 -7.33 -3.68
CA TRP A 200 26.28 -6.47 -3.81
C TRP A 200 25.11 -7.11 -4.58
N ALA A 201 25.42 -7.99 -5.55
CA ALA A 201 24.41 -8.67 -6.36
C ALA A 201 23.55 -9.68 -5.57
N LEU A 202 24.12 -10.31 -4.53
CA LEU A 202 23.39 -11.26 -3.68
C LEU A 202 22.42 -10.53 -2.74
N SER A 203 22.78 -9.33 -2.29
CA SER A 203 21.93 -8.47 -1.45
C SER A 203 20.66 -8.02 -2.18
N GLY A 204 20.77 -7.64 -3.46
CA GLY A 204 19.62 -7.24 -4.27
C GLY A 204 18.66 -8.41 -4.54
N ALA A 205 19.19 -9.60 -4.82
CA ALA A 205 18.39 -10.81 -5.03
C ALA A 205 17.63 -11.21 -3.74
N ALA A 206 18.25 -11.08 -2.57
CA ALA A 206 17.60 -11.34 -1.29
C ALA A 206 16.43 -10.39 -1.00
N ILE A 207 16.55 -9.10 -1.36
CA ILE A 207 15.46 -8.12 -1.20
C ILE A 207 14.31 -8.40 -2.14
N LEU A 208 14.59 -8.73 -3.41
CA LEU A 208 13.54 -9.10 -4.36
C LEU A 208 12.84 -10.40 -3.95
N ALA A 209 13.58 -11.37 -3.43
CA ALA A 209 13.02 -12.59 -2.86
C ALA A 209 12.15 -12.30 -1.61
N ALA A 210 12.59 -11.36 -0.75
CA ALA A 210 11.83 -10.92 0.42
C ALA A 210 10.52 -10.22 0.04
N ILE A 211 10.56 -9.28 -0.91
CA ILE A 211 9.38 -8.59 -1.44
C ILE A 211 8.43 -9.60 -2.09
N GLY A 212 8.98 -10.52 -2.88
CA GLY A 212 8.22 -11.64 -3.46
C GLY A 212 7.57 -12.52 -2.40
N ALA A 213 8.27 -12.85 -1.31
CA ALA A 213 7.77 -13.65 -0.20
C ALA A 213 6.65 -12.94 0.60
N ILE A 214 6.70 -11.63 0.74
CA ILE A 214 5.63 -10.84 1.40
C ILE A 214 4.37 -10.81 0.52
N GLY A 215 4.52 -10.51 -0.77
CA GLY A 215 3.41 -10.53 -1.72
C GLY A 215 2.78 -11.93 -1.83
N ALA A 216 3.63 -12.96 -1.78
CA ALA A 216 3.24 -14.36 -1.68
C ALA A 216 2.42 -14.65 -0.42
N ALA A 217 2.92 -14.28 0.76
CA ALA A 217 2.26 -14.56 2.04
C ALA A 217 0.87 -13.91 2.15
N LEU A 218 0.70 -12.68 1.65
CA LEU A 218 -0.59 -11.99 1.62
C LEU A 218 -1.59 -12.67 0.67
N SER A 219 -1.11 -13.17 -0.47
CA SER A 219 -1.92 -13.91 -1.43
C SER A 219 -2.29 -15.30 -0.92
N LEU A 220 -1.39 -15.92 -0.15
CA LEU A 220 -1.54 -17.24 0.45
C LEU A 220 -2.65 -17.26 1.51
N ASP A 221 -2.76 -16.22 2.32
CA ASP A 221 -3.80 -16.09 3.34
C ASP A 221 -5.20 -16.12 2.72
N ARG A 222 -5.38 -15.36 1.63
CA ARG A 222 -6.64 -15.37 0.87
C ARG A 222 -6.87 -16.69 0.15
N ALA A 223 -5.84 -17.27 -0.46
CA ALA A 223 -5.94 -18.56 -1.13
C ALA A 223 -6.30 -19.69 -0.14
N ARG A 224 -5.76 -19.67 1.08
CA ARG A 224 -6.11 -20.61 2.16
C ARG A 224 -7.53 -20.41 2.65
N GLU A 225 -7.94 -19.17 2.88
CA GLU A 225 -9.33 -18.82 3.25
C GLU A 225 -10.32 -19.38 2.21
N LEU A 226 -10.05 -19.17 0.92
CA LEU A 226 -10.88 -19.68 -0.17
C LEU A 226 -10.78 -21.21 -0.35
N GLY A 227 -9.59 -21.79 -0.15
CA GLY A 227 -9.35 -23.23 -0.30
C GLY A 227 -9.95 -24.07 0.83
N ALA A 228 -9.95 -23.54 2.06
CA ALA A 228 -10.56 -24.18 3.23
C ALA A 228 -12.08 -23.94 3.29
N GLY A 229 -12.55 -22.82 2.75
CA GLY A 229 -13.95 -22.45 2.74
C GLY A 229 -14.83 -23.32 1.85
N GLU A 230 -16.14 -23.27 2.11
CA GLU A 230 -17.14 -23.92 1.28
C GLU A 230 -17.38 -23.10 0.00
N THR A 231 -17.45 -23.78 -1.14
CA THR A 231 -17.91 -23.21 -2.41
C THR A 231 -19.23 -23.88 -2.77
N VAL A 232 -20.31 -23.12 -2.78
CA VAL A 232 -21.64 -23.61 -3.16
C VAL A 232 -21.80 -23.46 -4.66
N ARG A 233 -22.16 -24.55 -5.34
CA ARG A 233 -22.27 -24.58 -6.81
C ARG A 233 -23.71 -24.69 -7.28
N ASP A 234 -23.95 -24.21 -8.50
CA ASP A 234 -25.24 -24.25 -9.19
C ASP A 234 -26.41 -23.74 -8.33
N VAL A 235 -26.14 -22.70 -7.54
CA VAL A 235 -27.09 -22.13 -6.59
C VAL A 235 -27.84 -20.97 -7.21
N SER A 236 -29.14 -20.84 -6.92
CA SER A 236 -29.86 -19.61 -7.27
C SER A 236 -29.31 -18.46 -6.43
N VAL A 237 -29.14 -17.28 -7.02
CA VAL A 237 -28.68 -16.10 -6.28
C VAL A 237 -29.63 -15.75 -5.13
N SER A 238 -30.92 -16.08 -5.24
CA SER A 238 -31.91 -15.90 -4.16
C SER A 238 -31.60 -16.75 -2.92
N ASP A 239 -30.90 -17.87 -3.08
CA ASP A 239 -30.53 -18.77 -2.00
C ASP A 239 -29.19 -18.40 -1.35
N ALA A 240 -28.43 -17.46 -1.92
CA ALA A 240 -27.12 -17.06 -1.41
C ALA A 240 -27.12 -16.69 0.10
N PRO A 241 -28.11 -15.94 0.64
CA PRO A 241 -28.18 -15.63 2.07
C PRO A 241 -28.29 -16.86 2.99
N ARG A 242 -28.73 -18.01 2.49
CA ARG A 242 -28.86 -19.25 3.26
C ARG A 242 -27.51 -19.92 3.53
N HIS A 243 -26.43 -19.43 2.93
CA HIS A 243 -25.08 -19.96 3.06
C HIS A 243 -24.10 -18.92 3.65
N PRO A 244 -24.30 -18.45 4.90
CA PRO A 244 -23.50 -17.38 5.50
C PRO A 244 -22.02 -17.75 5.72
N GLY A 245 -21.68 -19.05 5.73
CA GLY A 245 -20.31 -19.56 5.83
C GLY A 245 -19.62 -19.82 4.50
N ALA A 246 -20.32 -19.67 3.37
CA ALA A 246 -19.73 -19.91 2.06
C ALA A 246 -18.73 -18.81 1.70
N THR A 247 -17.60 -19.24 1.17
CA THR A 247 -16.51 -18.36 0.70
C THR A 247 -16.57 -18.14 -0.81
N GLY A 248 -17.33 -18.99 -1.51
CA GLY A 248 -17.48 -18.96 -2.95
C GLY A 248 -18.87 -19.41 -3.40
N PHE A 249 -19.32 -18.85 -4.51
CA PHE A 249 -20.61 -19.14 -5.12
C PHE A 249 -20.44 -19.32 -6.61
N VAL A 250 -21.10 -20.33 -7.18
CA VAL A 250 -21.33 -20.45 -8.62
C VAL A 250 -22.84 -20.36 -8.86
N PHE A 251 -23.27 -19.28 -9.49
CA PHE A 251 -24.69 -18.98 -9.68
C PHE A 251 -25.19 -19.51 -11.02
N ASN A 252 -26.42 -20.05 -11.03
CA ASN A 252 -27.08 -20.50 -12.25
C ASN A 252 -28.02 -19.44 -12.87
N ASP A 253 -28.39 -18.39 -12.12
CA ASP A 253 -29.43 -17.44 -12.49
C ASP A 253 -29.12 -15.97 -12.11
N ALA A 254 -27.84 -15.58 -12.06
CA ALA A 254 -27.44 -14.25 -11.61
C ALA A 254 -27.35 -13.19 -12.73
N ARG A 255 -27.79 -11.97 -12.45
CA ARG A 255 -27.46 -10.74 -13.21
C ARG A 255 -27.05 -9.61 -12.28
N VAL A 256 -26.16 -8.73 -12.73
CA VAL A 256 -25.70 -7.57 -11.98
C VAL A 256 -26.44 -6.31 -12.46
N LEU A 257 -27.02 -5.54 -11.55
CA LEU A 257 -27.74 -4.31 -11.86
C LEU A 257 -26.91 -3.06 -11.52
N THR A 258 -25.94 -2.73 -12.37
CA THR A 258 -25.06 -1.57 -12.16
C THR A 258 -25.79 -0.23 -12.14
N SER A 259 -26.98 -0.12 -12.77
CA SER A 259 -27.84 1.06 -12.69
C SER A 259 -28.43 1.32 -11.30
N ARG A 260 -28.37 0.32 -10.41
CA ARG A 260 -28.84 0.35 -9.01
C ARG A 260 -27.68 0.30 -8.02
N SER A 261 -26.49 0.74 -8.45
CA SER A 261 -25.29 0.73 -7.63
C SER A 261 -25.33 1.77 -6.50
N GLY A 262 -24.45 1.55 -5.52
CA GLY A 262 -24.06 2.53 -4.53
C GLY A 262 -22.54 2.58 -4.41
N SER A 263 -22.01 3.73 -4.00
CA SER A 263 -20.58 3.94 -3.84
C SER A 263 -20.27 4.58 -2.50
N TYR A 264 -19.09 4.26 -1.97
CA TYR A 264 -18.50 4.87 -0.80
C TYR A 264 -17.07 5.32 -1.14
N ARG A 265 -16.82 6.61 -0.99
CA ARG A 265 -15.51 7.22 -1.21
C ARG A 265 -14.76 7.27 0.12
N TYR A 266 -13.65 6.55 0.19
CA TYR A 266 -12.74 6.58 1.32
C TYR A 266 -11.51 7.39 0.93
N VAL A 267 -11.20 8.45 1.69
CA VAL A 267 -10.06 9.33 1.43
C VAL A 267 -9.05 9.16 2.55
N VAL A 268 -7.81 8.85 2.19
CA VAL A 268 -6.68 8.82 3.12
C VAL A 268 -5.73 9.95 2.78
N THR A 269 -5.46 10.81 3.76
CA THR A 269 -4.39 11.80 3.66
C THR A 269 -3.08 11.16 4.07
N ARG A 270 -2.13 11.06 3.15
CA ARG A 270 -0.78 10.59 3.44
C ARG A 270 0.20 11.74 3.33
N THR A 271 0.96 12.00 4.38
CA THR A 271 2.11 12.89 4.35
C THR A 271 3.29 12.12 3.76
N GLN A 272 3.62 12.38 2.50
CA GLN A 272 4.85 11.89 1.87
C GLN A 272 5.69 13.09 1.45
N GLY A 273 6.78 13.36 2.18
CA GLY A 273 7.93 14.21 1.81
C GLY A 273 7.66 15.66 1.38
N SER A 274 6.87 15.87 0.33
CA SER A 274 6.50 17.14 -0.28
C SER A 274 5.14 17.69 0.18
N GLY A 275 4.44 17.02 1.09
CA GLY A 275 3.17 17.49 1.68
C GLY A 275 2.09 16.41 1.82
N PRO A 276 0.89 16.80 2.27
CA PRO A 276 -0.25 15.89 2.33
C PRO A 276 -0.76 15.57 0.92
N THR A 277 -0.66 14.30 0.52
CA THR A 277 -1.29 13.77 -0.69
C THR A 277 -2.57 13.03 -0.30
N MET A 278 -3.68 13.35 -0.96
CA MET A 278 -4.94 12.65 -0.76
C MET A 278 -5.05 11.49 -1.73
N GLN A 279 -5.21 10.28 -1.21
CA GLN A 279 -5.53 9.11 -2.01
C GLN A 279 -6.99 8.72 -1.75
N ALA A 280 -7.82 8.79 -2.79
CA ALA A 280 -9.19 8.32 -2.73
C ALA A 280 -9.28 6.88 -3.25
N SER A 281 -10.02 6.03 -2.54
CA SER A 281 -10.48 4.72 -3.01
C SER A 281 -12.01 4.73 -3.06
N HIS A 282 -12.56 4.26 -4.17
CA HIS A 282 -14.00 4.07 -4.33
C HIS A 282 -14.33 2.60 -4.11
N PHE A 283 -15.24 2.35 -3.17
CA PHE A 283 -15.84 1.05 -2.91
C PHE A 283 -17.25 1.08 -3.49
N VAL A 284 -17.49 0.31 -4.55
CA VAL A 284 -18.73 0.30 -5.31
C VAL A 284 -19.39 -1.05 -5.13
N VAL A 285 -20.71 -1.04 -4.91
CA VAL A 285 -21.54 -2.24 -4.93
C VAL A 285 -22.66 -2.11 -5.94
N ALA A 286 -23.08 -3.24 -6.52
CA ALA A 286 -24.26 -3.36 -7.36
C ALA A 286 -25.07 -4.61 -6.98
N PRO A 287 -26.40 -4.58 -7.01
CA PRO A 287 -27.22 -5.75 -6.73
C PRO A 287 -26.89 -6.92 -7.67
N ILE A 288 -26.78 -8.13 -7.12
CA ILE A 288 -26.84 -9.39 -7.87
C ILE A 288 -28.21 -10.00 -7.58
N VAL A 289 -28.98 -10.22 -8.64
CA VAL A 289 -30.40 -10.60 -8.52
C VAL A 289 -30.78 -11.64 -9.58
N PRO A 290 -31.86 -12.41 -9.40
CA PRO A 290 -32.35 -13.31 -10.44
C PRO A 290 -33.01 -12.53 -11.58
N ALA A 291 -33.22 -13.19 -12.72
CA ALA A 291 -33.89 -12.60 -13.88
C ALA A 291 -35.32 -12.11 -13.58
N SER A 292 -36.02 -12.80 -12.66
CA SER A 292 -37.37 -12.49 -12.20
C SER A 292 -37.46 -11.37 -11.17
N TRP A 293 -36.33 -10.89 -10.64
CA TRP A 293 -36.32 -9.87 -9.59
C TRP A 293 -36.90 -8.53 -10.06
N SER A 294 -37.70 -7.91 -9.20
CA SER A 294 -38.22 -6.56 -9.36
C SER A 294 -37.67 -5.60 -8.28
N PRO A 295 -37.68 -4.27 -8.51
CA PRO A 295 -37.23 -3.30 -7.51
C PRO A 295 -37.97 -3.35 -6.17
N ALA A 296 -39.18 -3.93 -6.13
CA ALA A 296 -39.92 -4.12 -4.90
C ALA A 296 -39.35 -5.28 -4.07
N ASP A 297 -38.68 -6.24 -4.68
CA ASP A 297 -38.11 -7.40 -4.01
C ASP A 297 -36.80 -7.04 -3.29
N ALA A 298 -36.49 -7.78 -2.23
CA ALA A 298 -35.24 -7.60 -1.51
C ALA A 298 -34.05 -8.12 -2.34
N VAL A 299 -32.91 -7.44 -2.25
CA VAL A 299 -31.66 -7.80 -2.90
C VAL A 299 -31.02 -8.98 -2.15
N PRO A 300 -30.77 -10.12 -2.81
CA PRO A 300 -30.25 -11.31 -2.15
C PRO A 300 -28.72 -11.34 -2.05
N ALA A 301 -27.99 -10.63 -2.92
CA ALA A 301 -26.53 -10.54 -2.86
C ALA A 301 -26.02 -9.25 -3.53
N TRP A 302 -24.77 -8.87 -3.25
CA TRP A 302 -24.14 -7.66 -3.80
C TRP A 302 -22.82 -7.99 -4.49
N ALA A 303 -22.60 -7.43 -5.67
CA ALA A 303 -21.31 -7.45 -6.36
C ALA A 303 -20.49 -6.25 -5.91
N ALA A 304 -19.29 -6.49 -5.42
CA ALA A 304 -18.36 -5.49 -4.91
C ALA A 304 -17.19 -5.28 -5.87
N CYS A 305 -16.79 -4.02 -6.00
CA CYS A 305 -15.59 -3.60 -6.69
C CYS A 305 -14.88 -2.47 -5.93
N ARG A 306 -13.55 -2.50 -5.94
CA ARG A 306 -12.71 -1.39 -5.47
C ARG A 306 -11.92 -0.81 -6.64
N GLY A 307 -11.91 0.52 -6.74
CA GLY A 307 -11.22 1.23 -7.80
C GLY A 307 -10.72 2.61 -7.35
N ALA A 308 -9.90 3.23 -8.20
CA ALA A 308 -9.54 4.63 -8.05
C ALA A 308 -10.73 5.55 -8.38
N HIS A 309 -11.60 5.11 -9.30
CA HIS A 309 -12.81 5.81 -9.71
C HIS A 309 -14.03 4.88 -9.66
N GLU A 310 -15.20 5.47 -9.44
CA GLU A 310 -16.47 4.74 -9.44
C GLU A 310 -16.79 4.15 -10.83
N SER A 311 -16.60 4.94 -11.89
CA SER A 311 -16.86 4.55 -13.28
C SER A 311 -16.10 3.30 -13.72
N ASP A 312 -14.84 3.18 -13.31
CA ASP A 312 -14.01 2.01 -13.60
C ASP A 312 -14.63 0.73 -13.02
N CYS A 313 -15.14 0.85 -11.79
CA CYS A 313 -15.81 -0.26 -11.12
C CYS A 313 -17.14 -0.61 -11.77
N LEU A 314 -17.97 0.37 -12.11
CA LEU A 314 -19.24 0.13 -12.80
C LEU A 314 -19.02 -0.52 -14.17
N THR A 315 -17.98 -0.10 -14.90
CA THR A 315 -17.60 -0.70 -16.19
C THR A 315 -17.19 -2.16 -16.02
N ARG A 316 -16.36 -2.47 -15.02
CA ARG A 316 -15.96 -3.86 -14.71
C ARG A 316 -17.15 -4.72 -14.30
N LEU A 317 -18.02 -4.20 -13.42
CA LEU A 317 -19.20 -4.93 -12.96
C LEU A 317 -20.22 -5.18 -14.08
N ALA A 318 -20.33 -4.26 -15.05
CA ALA A 318 -21.19 -4.44 -16.22
C ALA A 318 -20.64 -5.48 -17.21
N GLY A 319 -19.32 -5.59 -17.32
CA GLY A 319 -18.65 -6.50 -18.27
C GLY A 319 -18.47 -7.93 -17.79
N ILE A 320 -18.78 -8.24 -16.52
CA ILE A 320 -18.56 -9.57 -15.94
C ILE A 320 -19.90 -10.31 -15.79
N ALA A 321 -20.02 -11.45 -16.49
CA ALA A 321 -21.09 -12.39 -16.20
C ALA A 321 -20.92 -12.94 -14.76
N PRO A 322 -21.92 -12.83 -13.88
CA PRO A 322 -21.81 -13.21 -12.47
C PRO A 322 -21.91 -14.73 -12.27
N ALA A 323 -21.24 -15.52 -13.10
CA ALA A 323 -21.25 -16.97 -13.01
C ALA A 323 -20.55 -17.48 -11.74
N ALA A 324 -19.47 -16.80 -11.31
CA ALA A 324 -18.76 -17.16 -10.09
C ALA A 324 -18.28 -15.93 -9.31
N ALA A 325 -18.41 -16.01 -7.99
CA ALA A 325 -18.07 -14.92 -7.08
C ALA A 325 -17.51 -15.44 -5.74
N VAL A 326 -16.67 -14.63 -5.10
CA VAL A 326 -16.07 -14.92 -3.79
C VAL A 326 -16.56 -13.94 -2.74
N THR A 327 -16.81 -14.40 -1.52
CA THR A 327 -17.27 -13.54 -0.42
C THR A 327 -16.20 -12.55 -0.01
N VAL A 328 -16.53 -11.26 0.05
CA VAL A 328 -15.63 -10.21 0.54
C VAL A 328 -15.25 -10.49 2.01
N ARG A 329 -13.99 -10.22 2.36
CA ARG A 329 -13.50 -10.40 3.74
C ARG A 329 -14.33 -9.58 4.72
N ARG A 330 -14.56 -10.14 5.91
CA ARG A 330 -15.36 -9.49 6.96
C ARG A 330 -14.88 -8.07 7.29
N TYR A 331 -13.56 -7.86 7.39
CA TYR A 331 -12.99 -6.54 7.63
C TYR A 331 -13.38 -5.52 6.54
N ASP A 332 -13.19 -5.86 5.26
CA ASP A 332 -13.52 -4.95 4.15
C ASP A 332 -15.04 -4.74 4.02
N ARG A 333 -15.83 -5.78 4.30
CA ARG A 333 -17.29 -5.72 4.34
C ARG A 333 -17.73 -4.65 5.32
N ASP A 334 -17.31 -4.77 6.57
CA ASP A 334 -17.79 -3.93 7.68
C ASP A 334 -17.20 -2.52 7.61
N ALA A 335 -15.93 -2.37 7.21
CA ALA A 335 -15.24 -1.08 7.15
C ALA A 335 -15.63 -0.22 5.94
N TYR A 336 -15.98 -0.82 4.80
CA TYR A 336 -16.12 -0.09 3.54
C TYR A 336 -17.40 -0.42 2.77
N TYR A 337 -17.62 -1.69 2.43
CA TYR A 337 -18.70 -2.04 1.51
C TYR A 337 -20.10 -1.92 2.12
N ALA A 338 -20.25 -2.06 3.44
CA ALA A 338 -21.52 -1.80 4.13
C ALA A 338 -22.01 -0.36 3.91
N HIS A 339 -21.10 0.62 3.86
CA HIS A 339 -21.46 2.01 3.54
C HIS A 339 -21.98 2.17 2.11
N ALA A 340 -21.36 1.48 1.15
CA ALA A 340 -21.78 1.49 -0.26
C ALA A 340 -23.14 0.79 -0.45
N VAL A 341 -23.39 -0.32 0.25
CA VAL A 341 -24.70 -1.00 0.29
C VAL A 341 -25.76 -0.05 0.83
N ASN A 342 -25.52 0.56 1.98
CA ASN A 342 -26.44 1.53 2.57
C ASN A 342 -26.71 2.73 1.65
N ALA A 343 -25.71 3.19 0.90
CA ALA A 343 -25.89 4.23 -0.11
C ALA A 343 -26.80 3.76 -1.26
N ALA A 344 -26.62 2.53 -1.77
CA ALA A 344 -27.48 1.94 -2.80
C ALA A 344 -28.93 1.80 -2.31
N LEU A 345 -29.12 1.23 -1.12
CA LEU A 345 -30.43 1.04 -0.49
C LEU A 345 -31.21 2.35 -0.40
N ARG A 346 -30.59 3.41 0.15
CA ARG A 346 -31.22 4.72 0.29
C ARG A 346 -31.50 5.39 -1.06
N ARG A 347 -30.52 5.40 -1.97
CA ARG A 347 -30.62 6.11 -3.25
C ARG A 347 -31.71 5.54 -4.14
N HIS A 348 -31.89 4.21 -4.11
CA HIS A 348 -32.78 3.51 -5.04
C HIS A 348 -34.02 2.93 -4.37
N GLY A 349 -34.22 3.14 -3.07
CA GLY A 349 -35.36 2.60 -2.32
C GLY A 349 -35.37 1.07 -2.26
N LEU A 350 -34.19 0.44 -2.28
CA LEU A 350 -34.07 -1.02 -2.28
C LEU A 350 -34.21 -1.57 -0.86
N ARG A 351 -34.54 -2.86 -0.77
CA ARG A 351 -34.49 -3.65 0.46
C ARG A 351 -33.42 -4.72 0.32
N GLU A 352 -32.84 -5.17 1.43
CA GLU A 352 -31.84 -6.25 1.45
C GLU A 352 -32.40 -7.46 2.19
N VAL A 353 -32.09 -8.66 1.71
CA VAL A 353 -32.40 -9.90 2.46
C VAL A 353 -31.42 -9.99 3.64
N PRO A 354 -31.89 -10.23 4.88
CA PRO A 354 -31.00 -10.41 6.02
C PRO A 354 -29.90 -11.44 5.73
N GLY A 355 -28.64 -11.05 5.91
CA GLY A 355 -27.49 -11.92 5.64
C GLY A 355 -27.04 -11.96 4.18
N ALA A 356 -27.56 -11.10 3.30
CA ALA A 356 -27.11 -11.00 1.91
C ALA A 356 -25.57 -10.83 1.84
N PRO A 357 -24.87 -11.72 1.11
CA PRO A 357 -23.42 -11.65 1.03
C PRO A 357 -22.97 -10.54 0.07
N ILE A 358 -21.82 -9.94 0.39
CA ILE A 358 -21.11 -9.03 -0.50
C ILE A 358 -19.99 -9.84 -1.16
N LEU A 359 -19.96 -9.86 -2.49
CA LEU A 359 -19.19 -10.79 -3.31
C LEU A 359 -18.31 -10.05 -4.33
N THR A 360 -17.07 -10.48 -4.53
CA THR A 360 -16.25 -10.04 -5.66
C THR A 360 -16.42 -11.01 -6.83
N LEU A 361 -16.80 -10.50 -7.99
CA LEU A 361 -16.98 -11.30 -9.20
C LEU A 361 -15.63 -11.74 -9.77
N THR A 362 -15.52 -12.99 -10.20
CA THR A 362 -14.25 -13.57 -10.67
C THR A 362 -14.10 -13.59 -12.20
N GLY A 363 -15.16 -13.30 -12.96
CA GLY A 363 -15.10 -13.19 -14.42
C GLY A 363 -15.01 -14.51 -15.20
N GLY A 364 -14.99 -15.67 -14.52
CA GLY A 364 -14.84 -16.98 -15.17
C GLY A 364 -15.27 -18.14 -14.27
N ALA A 365 -14.82 -19.35 -14.60
CA ALA A 365 -15.08 -20.52 -13.77
C ALA A 365 -14.43 -20.34 -12.38
N MET A 366 -15.19 -20.65 -11.33
CA MET A 366 -14.65 -20.66 -9.97
C MET A 366 -13.48 -21.65 -9.93
N PRO A 367 -12.26 -21.21 -9.58
CA PRO A 367 -11.16 -22.14 -9.46
C PRO A 367 -11.49 -23.13 -8.36
N ASP A 368 -11.26 -24.41 -8.64
CA ASP A 368 -11.54 -25.46 -7.67
C ASP A 368 -10.56 -25.39 -6.48
N ARG A 369 -10.85 -26.16 -5.43
CA ARG A 369 -9.97 -26.22 -4.26
C ARG A 369 -8.56 -26.67 -4.66
N ALA A 370 -8.43 -27.52 -5.67
CA ALA A 370 -7.15 -27.98 -6.17
C ALA A 370 -6.34 -26.84 -6.79
N TYR A 371 -6.96 -25.92 -7.53
CA TYR A 371 -6.31 -24.72 -8.05
C TYR A 371 -5.83 -23.81 -6.92
N TRP A 372 -6.66 -23.50 -5.93
CA TRP A 372 -6.25 -22.63 -4.82
C TRP A 372 -5.17 -23.28 -3.95
N ALA A 373 -5.24 -24.59 -3.75
CA ALA A 373 -4.17 -25.36 -3.13
C ALA A 373 -2.90 -25.33 -3.99
N ALA A 374 -3.01 -25.54 -5.30
CA ALA A 374 -1.87 -25.51 -6.22
C ALA A 374 -1.23 -24.13 -6.28
N VAL A 375 -2.00 -23.04 -6.30
CA VAL A 375 -1.48 -21.66 -6.17
C VAL A 375 -0.80 -21.48 -4.81
N GLY A 376 -1.39 -22.02 -3.75
CA GLY A 376 -0.80 -22.06 -2.42
C GLY A 376 0.54 -22.81 -2.36
N TRP A 377 0.70 -23.86 -3.15
CA TRP A 377 1.91 -24.71 -3.20
C TRP A 377 2.92 -24.30 -4.29
N ALA A 378 2.49 -23.61 -5.34
CA ALA A 378 3.30 -23.25 -6.50
C ALA A 378 4.48 -22.36 -6.10
N GLN A 379 4.28 -21.48 -5.12
CA GLN A 379 5.35 -20.61 -4.65
C GLN A 379 6.39 -21.33 -3.77
N PRO A 380 5.99 -22.11 -2.74
CA PRO A 380 6.93 -23.02 -2.06
C PRO A 380 7.69 -23.92 -3.03
N ALA A 381 7.02 -24.47 -4.05
CA ALA A 381 7.63 -25.34 -5.05
C ALA A 381 8.61 -24.60 -5.97
N ALA A 382 8.24 -23.41 -6.49
CA ALA A 382 9.13 -22.59 -7.31
C ALA A 382 10.39 -22.16 -6.54
N PHE A 383 10.23 -21.86 -5.25
CA PHE A 383 11.36 -21.54 -4.38
C PHE A 383 12.24 -22.76 -4.09
N ALA A 384 11.64 -23.92 -3.80
CA ALA A 384 12.39 -25.18 -3.64
C ALA A 384 13.17 -25.53 -4.91
N LEU A 385 12.59 -25.32 -6.09
CA LEU A 385 13.27 -25.49 -7.37
C LEU A 385 14.45 -24.51 -7.51
N TRP A 386 14.26 -23.24 -7.14
CA TRP A 386 15.33 -22.25 -7.15
C TRP A 386 16.50 -22.66 -6.23
N LEU A 387 16.20 -23.11 -5.00
CA LEU A 387 17.20 -23.63 -4.07
C LEU A 387 17.93 -24.86 -4.65
N ALA A 388 17.20 -25.78 -5.28
CA ALA A 388 17.79 -26.97 -5.90
C ALA A 388 18.72 -26.60 -7.06
N VAL A 389 18.35 -25.63 -7.90
CA VAL A 389 19.20 -25.13 -8.99
C VAL A 389 20.48 -24.50 -8.45
N PHE A 390 20.39 -23.67 -7.40
CA PHE A 390 21.57 -23.06 -6.78
C PHE A 390 22.48 -24.08 -6.10
N ALA A 391 21.90 -25.03 -5.36
CA ALA A 391 22.64 -26.12 -4.73
C ALA A 391 23.34 -27.00 -5.79
N GLY A 392 22.62 -27.37 -6.85
CA GLY A 392 23.16 -28.14 -7.98
C GLY A 392 24.27 -27.42 -8.72
N TRP A 393 24.14 -26.10 -8.94
CA TRP A 393 25.19 -25.28 -9.53
C TRP A 393 26.44 -25.19 -8.64
N GLY A 394 26.25 -25.02 -7.33
CA GLY A 394 27.33 -25.06 -6.34
C GLY A 394 28.08 -26.39 -6.35
N LEU A 395 27.35 -27.50 -6.37
CA LEU A 395 27.90 -28.86 -6.45
C LEU A 395 28.65 -29.10 -7.76
N TRP A 396 28.06 -28.74 -8.90
CA TRP A 396 28.69 -28.86 -10.21
C TRP A 396 30.01 -28.08 -10.29
N ARG A 397 30.04 -26.85 -9.77
CA ARG A 397 31.28 -26.06 -9.70
C ARG A 397 32.33 -26.70 -8.79
N ALA A 398 31.92 -27.28 -7.66
CA ALA A 398 32.84 -27.97 -6.77
C ALA A 398 33.47 -29.20 -7.46
N VAL A 399 32.66 -30.00 -8.17
CA VAL A 399 33.13 -31.17 -8.95
C VAL A 399 34.08 -30.74 -10.06
N ARG A 400 33.70 -29.74 -10.87
CA ARG A 400 34.52 -29.29 -12.01
C ARG A 400 35.91 -28.81 -11.58
N ARG A 401 36.03 -28.20 -10.40
CA ARG A 401 37.33 -27.80 -9.84
C ARG A 401 38.16 -28.99 -9.37
N ARG A 402 37.55 -29.98 -8.72
CA ARG A 402 38.26 -31.21 -8.34
C ARG A 402 38.80 -31.94 -9.57
N SER A 403 38.02 -32.00 -10.64
CA SER A 403 38.45 -32.58 -11.92
C SER A 403 39.48 -31.76 -12.68
N ALA A 404 39.65 -30.47 -12.38
CA ALA A 404 40.70 -29.64 -12.98
C ALA A 404 42.00 -29.63 -12.15
N ALA A 405 41.92 -30.03 -10.88
CA ALA A 405 43.06 -30.12 -9.97
C ALA A 405 43.67 -31.54 -9.90
N ALA A 406 42.96 -32.55 -10.39
CA ALA A 406 43.42 -33.91 -10.62
C ALA A 406 43.84 -34.06 -12.09
#